data_AF-A0A950MTX5-F1
#
_entry.id   AF-A0A950MTX5-F1
#
_cell.length_a   1.000
_cell.length_b   1.000
_cell.length_c   1.000
_cell.angle_alpha   90.00
_cell.angle_beta   90.00
_cell.angle_gamma   90.00
#
_symmetry.space_group_name_H-M   'P 1'
#
loop_
_entity.id
_entity.type
_entity.pdbx_description
1 polymer ?
#
loop_
_entity_poly.entity_id
_entity_poly.type
_entity_poly.pdbx_seq_one_letter_code
_entity_poly.pdbx_strand_id
1 'polypeptide(L)'
;MRYCERIRAKDRALREFLNGHCLSDVVEVDQWLLHLSHLKKTLGNLNNDVSFVATLLVKRYLNVRFGIADFDAAAKPQGAPGIDVEAVTPDGISVVGELKTTVPYQPGFGAQQKLSIRKDLARLASHRADYRIMFVLIPKPIVHFAPRVSLLPPVV
;
A
#
# COMPACT_ATOMS: atom_id res chain seq x y z
N MET A 1 7.26 -12.86 -7.55
CA MET A 1 8.38 -11.87 -7.69
C MET A 1 8.14 -10.84 -8.79
N ARG A 2 7.53 -11.17 -9.94
CA ARG A 2 7.27 -10.25 -11.07
C ARG A 2 6.61 -8.90 -10.73
N TYR A 3 5.70 -8.85 -9.75
CA TYR A 3 5.05 -7.59 -9.36
C TYR A 3 6.03 -6.58 -8.74
N CYS A 4 6.90 -7.01 -7.83
CA CYS A 4 7.89 -6.13 -7.21
C CYS A 4 8.91 -5.61 -8.23
N GLU A 5 9.24 -6.41 -9.25
CA GLU A 5 10.10 -5.99 -10.36
C GLU A 5 9.44 -4.88 -11.18
N ARG A 6 8.13 -4.96 -11.44
CA ARG A 6 7.39 -3.87 -12.10
C ARG A 6 7.39 -2.59 -11.27
N ILE A 7 7.22 -2.68 -9.95
CA ILE A 7 7.30 -1.52 -9.06
C ILE A 7 8.70 -0.88 -9.14
N ARG A 8 9.77 -1.70 -9.11
CA ARG A 8 11.15 -1.23 -9.29
C ARG A 8 11.38 -0.58 -10.67
N ALA A 9 10.80 -1.13 -11.73
CA ALA A 9 10.90 -0.56 -13.06
C ALA A 9 10.24 0.82 -13.14
N LYS A 10 9.08 1.00 -12.50
CA LYS A 10 8.40 2.31 -12.39
C LYS A 10 9.23 3.33 -11.61
N ASP A 11 9.80 2.95 -10.47
CA ASP A 11 10.69 3.82 -9.69
C ASP A 11 11.89 4.29 -10.53
N ARG A 12 12.52 3.37 -11.26
CA ARG A 12 13.64 3.71 -12.16
C ARG A 12 13.23 4.69 -13.26
N ALA A 13 12.15 4.38 -13.98
CA ALA A 13 11.64 5.23 -15.06
C ALA A 13 11.23 6.62 -14.54
N LEU A 14 10.67 6.70 -13.33
CA LEU A 14 10.35 7.98 -12.70
C LEU A 14 11.63 8.79 -12.41
N ARG A 15 12.66 8.17 -11.83
CA ARG A 15 13.93 8.83 -11.55
C ARG A 15 14.60 9.34 -12.84
N GLU A 16 14.61 8.52 -13.89
CA GLU A 16 15.14 8.91 -15.20
C GLU A 16 14.38 10.12 -15.76
N PHE A 17 13.05 10.12 -15.69
CA PHE A 17 12.23 11.25 -16.13
C PHE A 17 12.53 12.52 -15.33
N LEU A 18 12.54 12.44 -14.00
CA LEU A 18 12.77 13.58 -13.10
C LEU A 18 14.19 14.15 -13.21
N ASN A 19 15.20 13.31 -13.46
CA ASN A 19 16.58 13.76 -13.66
C ASN A 19 16.77 14.48 -15.01
N GLY A 20 15.95 14.15 -16.02
CA GLY A 20 16.05 14.73 -17.36
C GLY A 20 15.10 15.91 -17.63
N HIS A 21 14.09 16.13 -16.79
CA HIS A 21 13.05 17.14 -17.02
C HIS A 21 12.77 17.93 -15.75
N CYS A 22 13.16 19.21 -15.76
CA CYS A 22 12.78 20.16 -14.72
C CYS A 22 11.62 21.01 -15.24
N LEU A 23 10.66 21.32 -14.36
CA LEU A 23 9.69 22.37 -14.65
C LEU A 23 10.41 23.72 -14.62
N SER A 24 10.02 24.61 -15.51
CA SER A 24 10.45 26.01 -15.48
C SER A 24 9.90 26.71 -14.23
N ASP A 25 10.62 27.71 -13.74
CA ASP A 25 10.12 28.62 -12.70
C ASP A 25 8.93 29.47 -13.20
N VAL A 26 8.77 29.59 -14.52
CA VAL A 26 7.60 30.20 -15.16
C VAL A 26 6.51 29.15 -15.35
N VAL A 27 5.31 29.43 -14.86
CA VAL A 27 4.16 28.50 -14.92
C VAL A 27 3.53 28.53 -16.32
N GLU A 28 3.96 27.59 -17.16
CA GLU A 28 3.36 27.34 -18.48
C GLU A 28 2.42 26.13 -18.42
N VAL A 29 1.11 26.36 -18.61
CA VAL A 29 0.06 25.35 -18.37
C VAL A 29 0.27 24.07 -19.20
N ASP A 30 0.69 24.21 -20.46
CA ASP A 30 0.94 23.07 -21.34
C ASP A 30 2.11 22.21 -20.87
N GLN A 31 3.17 22.84 -20.34
CA GLN A 31 4.31 22.14 -19.77
C GLN A 31 3.90 21.37 -18.51
N TRP A 32 3.06 21.97 -17.66
CA TRP A 32 2.49 21.33 -16.49
C TRP A 32 1.63 20.11 -16.85
N LEU A 33 0.75 20.25 -17.85
CA LEU A 33 -0.08 19.15 -18.31
C LEU A 33 0.77 17.99 -18.85
N LEU A 34 1.77 18.30 -19.67
CA LEU A 34 2.70 17.30 -20.21
C LEU A 34 3.47 16.59 -19.09
N HIS A 35 3.98 17.35 -18.12
CA HIS A 35 4.74 16.82 -16.98
C HIS A 35 3.88 15.88 -16.12
N LEU A 36 2.70 16.34 -15.68
CA LEU A 36 1.79 15.54 -14.87
C LEU A 36 1.28 14.30 -15.62
N SER A 37 1.08 14.40 -16.94
CA SER A 37 0.70 13.26 -17.78
C SER A 37 1.79 12.20 -17.84
N HIS A 38 3.06 12.61 -17.93
CA HIS A 38 4.20 11.69 -17.86
C HIS A 38 4.29 10.99 -16.50
N LEU A 39 4.18 11.74 -15.40
CA LEU A 39 4.17 11.16 -14.05
C LEU A 39 3.07 10.10 -13.91
N LYS A 40 1.85 10.44 -14.34
CA LYS A 40 0.69 9.53 -14.31
C LYS A 40 0.94 8.28 -15.17
N LYS A 41 1.50 8.43 -16.37
CA LYS A 41 1.80 7.32 -17.28
C LYS A 41 2.86 6.39 -16.68
N THR A 42 3.92 6.95 -16.11
CA THR A 42 5.04 6.18 -15.53
C THR A 42 4.63 5.42 -14.28
N LEU A 43 3.91 6.07 -13.36
CA LEU A 43 3.46 5.44 -12.12
C LEU A 43 2.26 4.51 -12.33
N GLY A 44 1.41 4.81 -13.32
CA GLY A 44 0.16 4.10 -13.54
C GLY A 44 -0.73 4.16 -12.28
N ASN A 45 -1.38 3.05 -11.95
CA ASN A 45 -2.18 2.95 -10.73
C ASN A 45 -1.29 2.56 -9.53
N LEU A 46 -0.72 3.56 -8.87
CA LEU A 46 0.13 3.36 -7.69
C LEU A 46 -0.64 2.76 -6.49
N ASN A 47 -1.95 3.03 -6.38
CA ASN A 47 -2.77 2.44 -5.32
C ASN A 47 -2.78 0.91 -5.42
N ASN A 48 -2.86 0.36 -6.64
CA ASN A 48 -2.78 -1.07 -6.86
C ASN A 48 -1.41 -1.65 -6.46
N ASP A 49 -0.32 -0.92 -6.70
CA ASP A 49 1.01 -1.35 -6.27
C ASP A 49 1.12 -1.37 -4.73
N VAL A 50 0.58 -0.35 -4.06
CA VAL A 50 0.52 -0.30 -2.59
C VAL A 50 -0.34 -1.43 -2.03
N SER A 51 -1.53 -1.66 -2.59
CA SER A 51 -2.41 -2.77 -2.20
C SER A 51 -1.72 -4.12 -2.36
N PHE A 52 -0.98 -4.34 -3.46
CA PHE A 52 -0.23 -5.58 -3.65
C PHE A 52 0.84 -5.80 -2.57
N VAL A 53 1.63 -4.76 -2.26
CA VAL A 53 2.65 -4.85 -1.20
C VAL A 53 2.00 -5.11 0.17
N ALA A 54 0.84 -4.48 0.41
CA ALA A 54 0.06 -4.73 1.62
C ALA A 54 -0.47 -6.17 1.68
N THR A 55 -0.91 -6.77 0.57
CA THR A 55 -1.29 -8.19 0.49
C THR A 55 -0.09 -9.11 0.79
N LEU A 56 1.14 -8.75 0.40
CA LEU A 56 2.33 -9.52 0.78
C LEU A 56 2.59 -9.49 2.31
N LEU A 57 2.31 -8.37 2.97
CA LEU A 57 2.40 -8.29 4.43
C LEU A 57 1.32 -9.15 5.10
N VAL A 58 0.11 -9.19 4.53
CA VAL A 58 -0.95 -10.10 4.97
C VAL A 58 -0.55 -11.55 4.77
N LYS A 59 0.01 -11.92 3.62
CA LYS A 59 0.58 -13.27 3.37
C LYS A 59 1.54 -13.67 4.48
N ARG A 60 2.47 -12.78 4.83
CA ARG A 60 3.43 -13.02 5.92
C ARG A 60 2.73 -13.22 7.26
N TYR A 61 1.73 -12.40 7.57
CA TYR A 61 0.95 -12.54 8.80
C TYR A 61 0.19 -13.87 8.85
N LEU A 62 -0.48 -14.28 7.77
CA LEU A 62 -1.21 -15.54 7.68
C LEU A 62 -0.30 -16.75 7.91
N ASN A 63 0.90 -16.72 7.31
CA ASN A 63 1.90 -17.76 7.55
C ASN A 63 2.32 -17.81 9.03
N VAL A 64 2.73 -16.68 9.60
CA VAL A 64 3.23 -16.64 10.99
C VAL A 64 2.13 -16.97 12.02
N ARG A 65 0.90 -16.49 11.83
CA ARG A 65 -0.17 -16.62 12.82
C ARG A 65 -0.97 -17.92 12.70
N PHE A 66 -1.15 -18.41 11.48
CA PHE A 66 -2.07 -19.50 11.14
C PHE A 66 -1.40 -20.67 10.40
N GLY A 67 -0.09 -20.59 10.10
CA GLY A 67 0.63 -21.64 9.37
C GLY A 67 0.27 -21.71 7.87
N ILE A 68 -0.41 -20.70 7.32
CA ILE A 68 -0.84 -20.68 5.92
C ILE A 68 0.35 -20.26 5.02
N ALA A 69 1.05 -21.23 4.45
CA ALA A 69 2.27 -20.99 3.65
C ALA A 69 2.00 -20.71 2.15
N ASP A 70 0.88 -21.20 1.63
CA ASP A 70 0.55 -21.29 0.20
C ASP A 70 -0.36 -20.16 -0.31
N PHE A 71 -0.80 -19.24 0.55
CA PHE A 71 -1.60 -18.09 0.14
C PHE A 71 -0.96 -17.30 -1.02
N ASP A 72 -1.67 -17.17 -2.14
CA ASP A 72 -1.20 -16.46 -3.32
C ASP A 72 -1.72 -15.02 -3.37
N ALA A 73 -0.85 -14.07 -3.00
CA ALA A 73 -1.12 -12.64 -3.04
C ALA A 73 -1.38 -12.08 -4.46
N ALA A 74 -1.05 -12.83 -5.51
CA ALA A 74 -1.24 -12.43 -6.90
C ALA A 74 -2.45 -13.12 -7.57
N ALA A 75 -3.15 -14.02 -6.87
CA ALA A 75 -4.27 -14.80 -7.43
C ALA A 75 -5.42 -13.90 -7.93
N LYS A 76 -5.61 -12.75 -7.28
CA LYS A 76 -6.63 -11.77 -7.62
C LYS A 76 -5.99 -10.46 -8.10
N PRO A 77 -6.44 -9.88 -9.22
CA PRO A 77 -6.02 -8.54 -9.63
C PRO A 77 -6.35 -7.51 -8.55
N GLN A 78 -5.41 -6.59 -8.29
CA GLN A 78 -5.60 -5.53 -7.30
C GLN A 78 -6.72 -4.57 -7.73
N GLY A 79 -7.66 -4.32 -6.82
CA GLY A 79 -8.87 -3.53 -7.08
C GLY A 79 -10.03 -4.31 -7.72
N ALA A 80 -9.87 -5.62 -7.97
CA ALA A 80 -10.99 -6.45 -8.40
C ALA A 80 -12.03 -6.63 -7.26
N PRO A 81 -13.33 -6.76 -7.58
CA PRO A 81 -14.37 -6.97 -6.58
C PRO A 81 -14.21 -8.31 -5.85
N GLY A 82 -14.82 -8.42 -4.66
CA GLY A 82 -14.79 -9.63 -3.81
C GLY A 82 -13.88 -9.46 -2.59
N ILE A 83 -13.79 -10.51 -1.77
CA ILE A 83 -12.91 -10.55 -0.59
C ILE A 83 -11.43 -10.55 -1.01
N ASP A 84 -10.56 -9.97 -0.19
CA ASP A 84 -9.13 -9.84 -0.48
C ASP A 84 -8.32 -11.07 -0.04
N VAL A 85 -8.78 -11.75 1.00
CA VAL A 85 -8.14 -12.92 1.58
C VAL A 85 -9.17 -14.02 1.76
N GLU A 86 -8.97 -15.15 1.11
CA GLU A 86 -9.66 -16.40 1.40
C GLU A 86 -8.59 -17.48 1.53
N ALA A 87 -8.52 -18.10 2.70
CA ALA A 87 -7.52 -19.12 3.00
C ALA A 87 -8.05 -20.13 4.01
N VAL A 88 -7.41 -21.29 4.05
CA VAL A 88 -7.71 -22.36 5.00
C VAL A 88 -6.41 -22.76 5.68
N THR A 89 -6.43 -22.93 7.00
CA THR A 89 -5.28 -23.43 7.76
C THR A 89 -5.04 -24.92 7.48
N PRO A 90 -3.86 -25.47 7.81
CA PRO A 90 -3.59 -26.90 7.62
C PRO A 90 -4.58 -27.84 8.35
N ASP A 91 -5.17 -27.39 9.45
CA ASP A 91 -6.19 -28.09 10.23
C ASP A 91 -7.64 -27.80 9.79
N GLY A 92 -7.83 -27.11 8.66
CA GLY A 92 -9.15 -26.93 8.04
C GLY A 92 -9.94 -25.71 8.50
N ILE A 93 -9.33 -24.81 9.29
CA ILE A 93 -9.99 -23.60 9.79
C ILE A 93 -10.01 -22.54 8.68
N SER A 94 -11.19 -22.00 8.41
CA SER A 94 -11.40 -21.00 7.36
C SER A 94 -11.09 -19.58 7.84
N VAL A 95 -10.33 -18.83 7.03
CA VAL A 95 -9.96 -17.43 7.27
C VAL A 95 -10.39 -16.60 6.07
N VAL A 96 -11.20 -15.57 6.33
CA VAL A 96 -11.53 -14.54 5.33
C VAL A 96 -11.11 -13.16 5.82
N GLY A 97 -10.70 -12.29 4.91
CA GLY A 97 -10.25 -10.96 5.28
C GLY A 97 -10.37 -9.90 4.20
N GLU A 98 -10.62 -8.66 4.65
CA GLU A 98 -10.60 -7.46 3.83
C GLU A 98 -9.36 -6.65 4.19
N LEU A 99 -8.72 -6.05 3.19
CA LEU A 99 -7.51 -5.28 3.34
C LEU A 99 -7.78 -3.79 3.09
N LYS A 100 -7.43 -2.98 4.09
CA LYS A 100 -7.44 -1.53 4.00
C LYS A 100 -6.05 -0.95 4.19
N THR A 101 -5.51 -0.37 3.13
CA THR A 101 -4.36 0.53 3.21
C THR A 101 -4.87 1.96 3.39
N THR A 102 -4.51 2.60 4.50
CA THR A 102 -5.02 3.94 4.80
C THR A 102 -4.07 4.71 5.69
N VAL A 103 -4.07 6.04 5.53
CA VAL A 103 -3.51 6.97 6.51
C VAL A 103 -4.71 7.70 7.13
N PRO A 104 -4.90 7.62 8.46
CA PRO A 104 -5.99 8.32 9.12
C PRO A 104 -5.91 9.84 8.86
N TYR A 105 -7.04 10.46 8.52
CA TYR A 105 -7.17 11.91 8.44
C TYR A 105 -7.38 12.49 9.85
N GLN A 106 -6.38 13.15 10.42
CA GLN A 106 -6.42 13.64 11.80
C GLN A 106 -7.71 14.44 12.10
N PRO A 107 -8.41 14.19 13.23
CA PRO A 107 -8.03 13.33 14.37
C PRO A 107 -8.45 11.84 14.25
N GLY A 108 -8.88 11.34 13.07
CA GLY A 108 -9.34 9.95 12.94
C GLY A 108 -9.55 9.49 11.49
N PHE A 109 -10.65 8.78 11.21
CA PHE A 109 -11.03 8.47 9.83
C PHE A 109 -12.02 9.53 9.31
N GLY A 110 -11.76 10.07 8.12
CA GLY A 110 -12.70 10.93 7.41
C GLY A 110 -14.01 10.21 7.09
N ALA A 111 -15.08 10.97 6.79
CA ALA A 111 -16.41 10.39 6.56
C ALA A 111 -16.43 9.31 5.47
N GLN A 112 -15.71 9.54 4.36
CA GLN A 112 -15.57 8.55 3.28
C GLN A 112 -14.78 7.30 3.71
N GLN A 113 -13.71 7.46 4.48
CA GLN A 113 -12.94 6.34 5.03
C GLN A 113 -13.82 5.49 5.95
N LYS A 114 -14.58 6.13 6.85
CA LYS A 114 -15.55 5.46 7.75
C LYS A 114 -16.60 4.68 6.95
N LEU A 115 -17.20 5.31 5.94
CA LEU A 115 -18.21 4.67 5.11
C LEU A 115 -17.63 3.44 4.39
N SER A 116 -16.43 3.56 3.83
CA SER A 116 -15.78 2.45 3.15
C SER A 116 -15.46 1.30 4.10
N ILE A 117 -14.87 1.59 5.27
CA ILE A 117 -14.55 0.57 6.28
C ILE A 117 -15.83 -0.16 6.74
N ARG A 118 -16.94 0.57 6.94
CA ARG A 118 -18.23 -0.04 7.28
C ARG A 118 -18.74 -0.99 6.21
N LYS A 119 -18.61 -0.63 4.92
CA LYS A 119 -18.98 -1.51 3.80
C LYS A 119 -18.13 -2.78 3.79
N ASP A 120 -16.82 -2.64 4.01
CA ASP A 120 -15.89 -3.77 4.03
C ASP A 120 -16.16 -4.68 5.24
N LEU A 121 -16.44 -4.11 6.43
CA LEU A 121 -16.87 -4.86 7.62
C LEU A 121 -18.21 -5.59 7.43
N ALA A 122 -19.19 -4.94 6.80
CA ALA A 122 -20.48 -5.58 6.51
C ALA A 122 -20.32 -6.76 5.54
N ARG A 123 -19.44 -6.62 4.54
CA ARG A 123 -19.07 -7.71 3.63
C ARG A 123 -18.42 -8.87 4.39
N LEU A 124 -17.46 -8.59 5.27
CA LEU A 124 -16.86 -9.64 6.11
C LEU A 124 -17.89 -10.35 6.98
N ALA A 125 -18.80 -9.59 7.59
CA ALA A 125 -19.83 -10.14 8.47
C ALA A 125 -20.77 -11.13 7.75
N SER A 126 -21.03 -10.93 6.45
CA SER A 126 -21.88 -11.81 5.65
C SER A 126 -21.19 -13.09 5.17
N HIS A 127 -19.87 -13.22 5.32
CA HIS A 127 -19.15 -14.44 4.93
C HIS A 127 -19.13 -15.45 6.07
N ARG A 128 -19.34 -16.73 5.73
CA ARG A 128 -19.22 -17.83 6.68
C ARG A 128 -17.76 -18.29 6.73
N ALA A 129 -17.07 -17.94 7.81
CA ALA A 129 -15.71 -18.38 8.09
C ALA A 129 -15.46 -18.38 9.61
N ASP A 130 -14.51 -19.18 10.05
CA ASP A 130 -14.12 -19.27 11.46
C ASP A 130 -13.43 -17.99 11.93
N TYR A 131 -12.58 -17.41 11.08
CA TYR A 131 -11.98 -16.10 11.29
C TYR A 131 -12.37 -15.10 10.21
N ARG A 132 -12.85 -13.93 10.62
CA ARG A 132 -13.16 -12.77 9.77
C ARG A 132 -12.30 -11.60 10.22
N ILE A 133 -11.35 -11.18 9.38
CA ILE A 133 -10.30 -10.23 9.77
C ILE A 133 -10.33 -8.98 8.88
N MET A 134 -10.41 -7.81 9.50
CA MET A 134 -10.13 -6.54 8.83
C MET A 134 -8.65 -6.21 9.00
N PHE A 135 -7.87 -6.29 7.93
CA PHE A 135 -6.47 -5.90 7.91
C PHE A 135 -6.35 -4.40 7.65
N VAL A 136 -5.96 -3.63 8.67
CA VAL A 136 -5.71 -2.19 8.50
C VAL A 136 -4.21 -1.93 8.50
N LEU A 137 -3.67 -1.52 7.35
CA LEU A 137 -2.25 -1.23 7.18
C LEU A 137 -2.04 0.27 7.07
N ILE A 138 -1.22 0.81 7.97
CA ILE A 138 -0.85 2.21 8.04
C ILE A 138 0.65 2.31 7.74
N PRO A 139 1.05 2.91 6.61
CA PRO A 139 2.45 3.21 6.34
C PRO A 139 2.99 4.14 7.44
N LYS A 140 4.11 3.78 8.08
CA LYS A 140 4.82 4.71 8.95
C LYS A 140 5.52 5.76 8.07
N PRO A 141 5.45 7.06 8.42
CA PRO A 141 6.22 8.07 7.70
C PRO A 141 7.72 7.72 7.79
N ILE A 142 8.44 7.91 6.69
CA ILE A 142 9.89 7.77 6.66
C ILE A 142 10.44 8.99 7.40
N VAL A 143 10.80 8.80 8.68
CA VAL A 143 11.48 9.83 9.46
C VAL A 143 12.97 9.69 9.14
N HIS A 144 13.50 10.57 8.29
CA HIS A 144 14.95 10.68 8.11
C HIS A 144 15.55 11.17 9.43
N PHE A 145 16.19 10.29 10.19
CA PHE A 145 17.12 10.71 11.22
C PHE A 145 18.33 11.31 10.51
N ALA A 146 18.36 12.64 10.35
CA ALA A 146 19.63 13.32 10.15
C ALA A 146 20.50 13.02 11.39
N PRO A 147 21.74 12.51 11.25
CA PRO A 147 22.61 12.36 12.40
C PRO A 147 22.85 13.75 12.99
N ARG A 148 22.33 13.99 14.21
CA ARG A 148 22.76 15.14 15.00
C ARG A 148 24.23 14.90 15.34
N VAL A 149 25.13 15.54 14.61
CA VAL A 149 26.47 15.80 15.11
C VAL A 149 26.31 16.83 16.21
N SER A 150 26.13 16.37 17.44
CA SER A 150 26.33 17.22 18.62
C SER A 150 27.83 17.40 18.80
N LEU A 151 28.37 18.49 18.25
CA LEU A 151 29.62 19.04 18.75
C LEU A 151 29.31 19.55 20.17
N LEU A 152 29.73 18.77 21.18
CA LEU A 152 29.85 19.32 22.53
C LEU A 152 30.91 20.43 22.46
N PRO A 153 30.67 21.62 23.03
CA PRO A 153 31.72 22.62 23.15
C PRO A 153 32.85 22.08 24.05
N PRO A 154 34.11 22.51 23.84
CA PRO A 154 35.20 22.11 24.71
C PRO A 154 34.92 22.63 26.12
N VAL A 155 35.08 21.74 27.09
CA VAL A 155 35.11 22.11 28.51
C VAL A 155 36.34 23.01 28.70
N VAL A 156 36.11 24.24 29.15
CA VAL A 156 37.14 25.16 29.64
C VAL A 156 37.32 24.93 31.13
#